data_AF-A0A4Q3S3G6-F1
#
_entry.id   AF-A0A4Q3S3G6-F1
#
_cell.length_a   1.000
_cell.length_b   1.000
_cell.length_c   1.000
_cell.angle_alpha   90.00
_cell.angle_beta   90.00
_cell.angle_gamma   90.00
#
_symmetry.space_group_name_H-M   'P 1'
#
loop_
_entity.id
_entity.type
_entity.pdbx_description
1 polymer ?
#
loop_
_entity_poly.entity_id
_entity_poly.type
_entity_poly.pdbx_seq_one_letter_code
_entity_poly.pdbx_strand_id
1 'polypeptide(L)'
;MFETTAQIEAAVGRAFAARPQREFLPVVSTPRSENARMLAIAAARRIRAVRRFNEQRAEDARYWKAIAPSAIAEAREWRLQPGFICLPT
;
A
#
# COMPACT_ATOMS: atom_id res chain seq x y z
N MET A 1 13.51 39.36 10.92
CA MET A 1 12.81 40.58 11.36
C MET A 1 11.45 40.62 10.70
N PHE A 2 10.49 39.92 11.29
CA PHE A 2 9.06 40.21 11.19
C PHE A 2 8.62 40.15 12.66
N GLU A 3 7.88 41.12 13.18
CA GLU A 3 6.46 40.89 13.41
C GLU A 3 5.79 42.24 13.73
N THR A 4 5.00 42.75 12.81
CA THR A 4 3.87 43.60 13.21
C THR A 4 2.76 42.70 13.74
N THR A 5 2.01 43.15 14.74
CA THR A 5 0.90 42.40 15.36
C THR A 5 -0.07 41.82 14.32
N ALA A 6 -0.32 42.58 13.25
CA ALA A 6 -1.15 42.15 12.13
C ALA A 6 -0.64 40.90 11.40
N GLN A 7 0.68 40.70 11.32
CA GLN A 7 1.27 39.50 10.69
C GLN A 7 1.06 38.26 11.55
N ILE A 8 1.12 38.41 12.88
CA ILE A 8 0.84 37.33 13.84
C ILE A 8 -0.64 36.96 13.77
N GLU A 9 -1.55 37.94 13.83
CA GLU A 9 -2.99 37.70 13.77
C GLU A 9 -3.41 37.03 12.46
N ALA A 10 -2.85 37.46 11.33
CA ALA A 10 -3.11 36.84 10.04
C ALA A 10 -2.56 35.40 9.98
N ALA A 11 -1.42 35.10 10.60
CA ALA A 11 -0.87 33.76 10.67
C ALA A 11 -1.72 32.83 11.55
N VAL A 12 -2.16 33.34 12.70
CA VAL A 12 -3.05 32.62 13.63
C VAL A 12 -4.41 32.35 12.98
N GLY A 13 -5.00 33.34 12.31
CA GLY A 13 -6.25 33.17 11.57
C GLY A 13 -6.15 32.09 10.47
N ARG A 14 -5.02 32.02 9.75
CA ARG A 14 -4.76 30.94 8.77
C ARG A 14 -4.60 29.57 9.42
N ALA A 15 -3.96 29.49 10.59
CA ALA A 15 -3.78 28.24 11.33
C ALA A 15 -5.12 27.69 11.85
N PHE A 16 -6.01 28.56 12.34
CA PHE A 16 -7.36 28.17 12.77
C PHE A 16 -8.31 27.87 11.61
N ALA A 17 -8.16 28.55 10.47
CA ALA A 17 -8.95 28.29 9.25
C ALA A 17 -8.48 27.05 8.48
N ALA A 18 -7.25 26.59 8.71
CA ALA A 18 -6.80 25.31 8.20
C ALA A 18 -7.65 24.21 8.86
N ARG A 19 -8.51 23.56 8.07
CA ARG A 19 -9.22 22.34 8.51
C ARG A 19 -8.22 21.41 9.19
N PRO A 20 -8.58 20.71 10.28
CA PRO A 20 -7.68 19.76 10.90
C PRO A 20 -7.18 18.84 9.80
N GLN A 21 -5.90 18.97 9.46
CA GLN A 21 -5.27 18.08 8.53
C GLN A 21 -5.42 16.73 9.21
N ARG A 22 -6.28 15.85 8.67
CA ARG A 22 -6.36 14.48 9.14
C ARG A 22 -4.92 14.00 9.14
N GLU A 23 -4.38 13.77 10.33
CA GLU A 23 -3.02 13.27 10.46
C GLU A 23 -2.92 12.07 9.53
N PHE A 24 -2.05 12.16 8.54
CA PHE A 24 -1.69 11.01 7.75
C PHE A 24 -0.92 10.10 8.70
N LEU A 25 -1.65 9.27 9.43
CA LEU A 25 -1.06 8.17 10.17
C LEU A 25 -0.58 7.20 9.09
N PRO A 26 0.74 7.00 8.91
CA PRO A 26 1.19 5.95 8.02
C PRO A 26 0.57 4.66 8.52
N VAL A 27 -0.12 3.94 7.62
CA VAL A 27 -0.68 2.64 7.96
C VAL A 27 0.48 1.78 8.43
N VAL A 28 0.55 1.52 9.73
CA VAL A 28 1.58 0.67 10.32
C VAL A 28 1.43 -0.69 9.67
N SER A 29 2.45 -1.15 8.95
CA SER A 29 2.39 -2.44 8.28
C SER A 29 2.39 -3.54 9.35
N THR A 30 1.26 -4.19 9.49
CA THR A 30 1.09 -5.42 10.28
C THR A 30 1.42 -6.64 9.42
N PRO A 31 1.77 -7.79 10.01
CA PRO A 31 1.91 -9.03 9.27
C PRO A 31 0.68 -9.38 8.41
N ARG A 32 -0.53 -9.07 8.90
CA ARG A 32 -1.77 -9.28 8.15
C ARG A 32 -1.90 -8.36 6.95
N SER A 33 -1.57 -7.07 7.09
CA SER A 33 -1.60 -6.15 5.96
C SER A 33 -0.53 -6.49 4.92
N GLU A 34 0.64 -6.96 5.34
CA GLU A 34 1.69 -7.35 4.41
C GLU A 34 1.36 -8.66 3.67
N ASN A 35 0.78 -9.65 4.36
CA ASN A 35 0.19 -10.82 3.72
C ASN A 35 -0.84 -10.43 2.64
N ALA A 36 -1.77 -9.53 2.98
CA ALA A 36 -2.77 -9.05 2.04
C ALA A 36 -2.15 -8.31 0.85
N ARG A 37 -1.13 -7.48 1.09
CA ARG A 37 -0.37 -6.77 0.05
C ARG A 37 0.28 -7.76 -0.91
N MET A 38 0.91 -8.81 -0.40
CA MET A 38 1.54 -9.84 -1.22
C MET A 38 0.54 -10.63 -2.06
N LEU A 39 -0.62 -10.97 -1.49
CA LEU A 39 -1.70 -11.60 -2.24
C LEU A 39 -2.24 -10.68 -3.36
N ALA A 40 -2.37 -9.38 -3.10
CA ALA A 40 -2.77 -8.40 -4.10
C ALA A 40 -1.75 -8.30 -5.24
N ILE A 41 -0.45 -8.30 -4.93
CA ILE A 41 0.63 -8.34 -5.92
C ILE A 41 0.55 -9.61 -6.77
N ALA A 42 0.37 -10.78 -6.14
CA ALA A 42 0.24 -12.06 -6.85
C ALA A 42 -0.97 -12.06 -7.81
N ALA A 43 -2.11 -11.53 -7.37
CA ALA A 43 -3.30 -11.37 -8.21
C ALA A 43 -3.05 -10.42 -9.39
N ALA A 44 -2.43 -9.26 -9.14
CA ALA A 44 -2.09 -8.29 -10.19
C ALA A 44 -1.15 -8.89 -11.25
N ARG A 45 -0.16 -9.69 -10.83
CA ARG A 45 0.74 -10.41 -11.73
C ARG A 45 -0.02 -11.39 -12.62
N ARG A 46 -0.97 -12.15 -12.07
CA ARG A 46 -1.82 -13.06 -12.85
C ARG A 46 -2.70 -12.34 -13.86
N ILE A 47 -3.35 -11.25 -13.45
CA ILE A 47 -4.16 -10.42 -14.35
C ILE A 47 -3.29 -9.87 -15.49
N ARG A 48 -2.08 -9.39 -15.16
CA ARG A 48 -1.14 -8.89 -16.17
C ARG A 48 -0.71 -9.98 -17.14
N ALA A 49 -0.43 -11.20 -16.67
CA ALA A 49 -0.09 -12.33 -17.54
C ALA A 49 -1.20 -12.60 -18.57
N VAL A 50 -2.47 -12.62 -18.13
CA VAL A 50 -3.62 -12.80 -19.03
C VAL A 50 -3.71 -11.66 -20.05
N ARG A 51 -3.56 -10.40 -19.62
CA ARG A 51 -3.58 -9.24 -20.53
C ARG A 51 -2.48 -9.33 -21.59
N ARG A 52 -1.25 -9.64 -21.19
CA ARG A 52 -0.11 -9.79 -22.13
C ARG A 52 -0.31 -10.94 -23.10
N PHE A 53 -0.91 -12.04 -22.65
CA PHE A 53 -1.24 -13.15 -23.53
C PHE A 53 -2.23 -12.72 -24.62
N ASN A 54 -3.28 -11.97 -24.25
CA ASN A 54 -4.27 -11.45 -25.19
C ASN A 54 -3.69 -10.42 -26.17
N GLU A 55 -2.65 -9.68 -25.77
CA GLU A 55 -1.88 -8.77 -26.62
C GLU A 55 -0.85 -9.49 -27.51
N GLN A 56 -0.88 -10.82 -27.59
CA GLN A 56 0.09 -11.65 -28.33
C GLN A 56 1.55 -11.51 -27.84
N ARG A 57 1.75 -11.04 -26.59
CA ARG A 57 3.06 -10.92 -25.93
C ARG A 57 3.32 -12.15 -25.04
N ALA A 58 3.52 -13.31 -25.68
CA ALA A 58 3.57 -14.60 -24.99
C ALA A 58 4.74 -14.72 -23.98
N GLU A 59 5.91 -14.18 -24.29
CA GLU A 59 7.07 -14.21 -23.40
C GLU A 59 6.83 -13.41 -22.11
N ASP A 60 6.32 -12.18 -22.25
CA ASP A 60 5.94 -11.36 -21.11
C ASP A 60 4.85 -12.03 -20.25
N ALA A 61 3.85 -12.62 -20.91
CA ALA A 61 2.80 -13.36 -20.21
C ALA A 61 3.38 -14.51 -19.38
N ARG A 62 4.31 -15.28 -19.96
CA ARG A 62 5.00 -16.39 -19.28
C ARG A 62 5.84 -15.88 -18.11
N TYR A 63 6.55 -14.78 -18.28
CA TYR A 63 7.32 -14.14 -17.20
C TYR A 63 6.41 -13.77 -16.02
N TRP A 64 5.36 -12.98 -16.26
CA TRP A 64 4.44 -12.54 -15.20
C TRP A 64 3.75 -13.71 -14.51
N LYS A 65 3.40 -14.77 -15.26
CA LYS A 65 2.83 -16.00 -14.71
C LYS A 65 3.84 -16.77 -13.85
N ALA A 66 5.09 -16.87 -14.28
CA ALA A 66 6.16 -17.59 -13.57
C ALA A 66 6.57 -16.92 -12.26
N ILE A 67 6.51 -15.58 -12.18
CA ILE A 67 6.86 -14.85 -10.96
C ILE A 67 5.69 -14.65 -9.99
N ALA A 68 4.44 -14.93 -10.37
CA ALA A 68 3.29 -14.79 -9.45
C ALA A 68 3.40 -15.66 -8.18
N PRO A 69 3.89 -16.93 -8.24
CA PRO A 69 4.07 -17.77 -7.06
C PRO A 69 5.05 -17.23 -6.01
N SER A 70 6.07 -16.44 -6.39
CA SER A 70 7.02 -15.91 -5.40
C SER A 70 6.36 -14.96 -4.41
N ALA A 71 5.42 -14.14 -4.87
CA ALA A 71 4.62 -13.28 -3.98
C ALA A 71 3.66 -14.09 -3.09
N ILE A 72 3.20 -15.26 -3.54
CA ILE A 72 2.38 -16.16 -2.71
C ILE A 72 3.24 -16.81 -1.62
N ALA A 73 4.47 -17.21 -1.96
CA ALA A 73 5.43 -17.72 -0.99
C ALA A 73 5.73 -16.66 0.07
N GLU A 74 6.03 -15.43 -0.34
CA GLU A 74 6.25 -14.31 0.57
C GLU A 74 5.00 -14.02 1.44
N ALA A 75 3.79 -14.06 0.86
CA ALA A 75 2.55 -13.94 1.62
C ALA A 75 2.46 -15.02 2.71
N ARG A 76 2.84 -16.26 2.42
CA ARG A 76 2.84 -17.36 3.39
C ARG A 76 3.78 -17.09 4.55
N GLU A 77 4.98 -16.58 4.28
CA GLU A 77 5.95 -16.23 5.34
C GLU A 77 5.39 -15.20 6.31
N TRP A 78 4.64 -14.20 5.82
CA TRP A 78 3.98 -13.22 6.68
C TRP A 78 2.92 -13.81 7.62
N ARG A 79 2.34 -14.97 7.29
CA ARG A 79 1.42 -15.68 8.19
C ARG A 79 2.13 -16.34 9.37
N LEU A 80 3.42 -16.61 9.24
CA LEU A 80 4.24 -17.23 10.29
C LEU A 80 4.79 -16.18 11.27
N GLN A 81 4.68 -14.90 10.94
CA GLN A 81 5.21 -13.83 11.77
C GLN A 81 4.37 -13.62 13.05
N PRO A 82 5.01 -13.28 14.19
CA PRO A 82 4.31 -12.93 15.41
C PRO A 82 3.31 -11.80 15.19
N GLY A 83 2.12 -11.90 15.77
CA GLY A 83 1.06 -10.90 15.61
C GLY A 83 0.19 -11.10 14.35
N PHE A 84 0.43 -12.14 13.55
CA PHE A 84 -0.57 -12.60 12.58
C PHE A 84 -1.71 -13.32 13.32
N ILE A 85 -2.72 -12.56 13.73
CA ILE A 85 -3.91 -13.12 14.37
C ILE A 85 -4.67 -13.96 13.33
N CYS A 86 -5.11 -15.18 13.66
CA CYS A 86 -6.05 -15.92 12.81
C CYS A 86 -7.44 -15.29 12.92
N LEU A 87 -8.20 -15.26 11.82
CA LEU A 87 -9.61 -14.89 11.94
C LEU A 87 -10.31 -15.95 12.80
N PRO A 88 -11.19 -15.55 13.74
CA PRO A 88 -12.02 -16.52 14.45
C PRO A 88 -12.84 -17.32 13.44
N THR A 89 -12.88 -18.64 13.61
CA THR A 89 -13.64 -19.59 12.80
C THR A 89 -15.10 -19.62 13.21
#